data_AF-A0A7J4R1F3-F1
#
_entry.id   AF-A0A7J4R1F3-F1
#
_cell.length_a   1.000
_cell.length_b   1.000
_cell.length_c   1.000
_cell.angle_alpha   90.00
_cell.angle_beta   90.00
_cell.angle_gamma   90.00
#
_symmetry.space_group_name_H-M   'P 1'
#
loop_
_entity.id
_entity.type
_entity.pdbx_description
1 polymer ?
#
loop_
_entity_poly.entity_id
_entity_poly.type
_entity_poly.pdbx_seq_one_letter_code
_entity_poly.pdbx_strand_id
1 'polypeptide(L)'
;MFLRSEQPVYIIDRTSWESYVEHYIVEAGWGHVTIVDYNDSSFALHCNVNLGCNVPFTIGMICGLWERAHGRSYKINIQQNNDIFSVEIESLLQYQNQ
;
A
#
# COMPACT_ATOMS: atom_id res chain seq x y z
N MET A 1 -13.05 3.12 5.14
CA MET A 1 -13.90 3.43 3.96
C MET A 1 -13.56 4.84 3.54
N PHE A 2 -12.83 4.99 2.44
CA PHE A 2 -12.34 6.28 1.96
C PHE A 2 -13.50 7.10 1.38
N LEU A 3 -13.70 8.32 1.88
CA LEU A 3 -14.79 9.20 1.42
C LEU A 3 -14.38 9.92 0.13
N ARG A 4 -15.35 10.24 -0.74
CA ARG A 4 -15.12 11.03 -1.97
C ARG A 4 -14.55 12.44 -1.70
N SER A 5 -14.63 12.91 -0.45
CA SER A 5 -14.13 14.21 0.00
C SER A 5 -12.70 14.17 0.55
N GLU A 6 -12.05 13.01 0.59
CA GLU A 6 -10.68 12.92 1.08
C GLU A 6 -9.68 13.57 0.12
N GLN A 7 -8.63 14.15 0.71
CA GLN A 7 -7.54 14.79 0.00
C GLN A 7 -6.92 13.83 -1.03
N PRO A 8 -6.39 14.34 -2.15
CA PRO A 8 -5.70 13.51 -3.12
C PRO A 8 -4.48 12.85 -2.46
N VAL A 9 -4.24 11.59 -2.80
CA VAL A 9 -3.05 10.86 -2.38
C VAL A 9 -1.94 11.17 -3.38
N TYR A 10 -0.99 12.02 -2.99
CA TYR A 10 0.14 12.41 -3.83
C TYR A 10 1.37 11.61 -3.41
N ILE A 11 1.73 10.62 -4.22
CA ILE A 11 2.93 9.80 -4.00
C ILE A 11 4.07 10.37 -4.84
N ILE A 12 5.11 10.84 -4.15
CA ILE A 12 6.34 11.33 -4.79
C ILE A 12 7.43 10.26 -4.67
N ASP A 13 7.50 9.61 -3.51
CA ASP A 13 8.56 8.70 -3.12
C ASP A 13 8.10 7.75 -2.00
N ARG A 14 9.03 6.92 -1.52
CA ARG A 14 8.82 6.06 -0.35
C ARG A 14 8.34 6.82 0.89
N THR A 15 8.88 8.01 1.16
CA THR A 15 8.54 8.82 2.34
C THR A 15 7.06 9.24 2.34
N SER A 16 6.54 9.49 1.14
CA SER A 16 5.11 9.77 0.93
C SER A 16 4.27 8.58 1.39
N TRP A 17 4.65 7.35 1.01
CA TRP A 17 3.97 6.13 1.46
C TRP A 17 4.00 5.93 2.96
N GLU A 18 5.16 6.14 3.60
CA GLU A 18 5.31 6.04 5.05
C GLU A 18 4.34 7.00 5.77
N SER A 19 4.22 8.24 5.28
CA SER A 19 3.32 9.25 5.85
C SER A 19 1.84 8.86 5.71
N TYR A 20 1.43 8.37 4.54
CA TYR A 20 0.04 7.95 4.31
C TYR A 20 -0.33 6.70 5.10
N VAL A 21 0.58 5.73 5.18
CA VAL A 21 0.39 4.53 5.99
C VAL A 21 0.31 4.87 7.46
N GLU A 22 1.18 5.75 7.97
CA GLU A 22 1.12 6.19 9.35
C GLU A 22 -0.25 6.79 9.67
N HIS A 23 -0.69 7.75 8.87
CA HIS A 23 -1.93 8.48 9.10
C HIS A 23 -3.19 7.61 8.97
N TYR A 24 -3.30 6.82 7.90
CA TYR A 24 -4.54 6.09 7.59
C TYR A 24 -4.63 4.71 8.25
N ILE A 25 -3.50 4.14 8.66
CA ILE A 25 -3.45 2.76 9.16
C ILE A 25 -2.94 2.72 10.61
N VAL A 26 -1.78 3.30 10.88
CA VAL A 26 -1.11 3.16 12.19
C VAL A 26 -1.81 4.01 13.25
N GLU A 27 -1.98 5.31 13.01
CA GLU A 27 -2.67 6.24 13.92
C GLU A 27 -4.13 5.82 14.18
N ALA A 28 -4.76 5.19 13.19
CA ALA A 28 -6.11 4.69 13.29
C ALA A 28 -6.22 3.30 13.95
N GLY A 29 -5.10 2.65 14.30
CA GLY A 29 -5.08 1.36 14.98
C GLY A 29 -5.43 0.16 14.10
N TRP A 30 -5.38 0.31 12.77
CA TRP A 30 -5.79 -0.73 11.84
C TRP A 30 -4.70 -1.76 11.53
N GLY A 31 -3.47 -1.53 11.95
CA GLY A 31 -2.37 -2.47 11.81
C GLY A 31 -1.02 -1.78 11.91
N HIS A 32 0.04 -2.58 11.83
CA HIS A 32 1.40 -2.07 11.71
C HIS A 32 1.96 -2.45 10.34
N VAL A 33 2.39 -1.45 9.60
CA VAL A 33 2.87 -1.59 8.22
C VAL A 33 4.18 -0.86 8.09
N THR A 34 5.18 -1.52 7.52
CA THR A 34 6.48 -0.92 7.23
C THR A 34 6.70 -0.91 5.73
N ILE A 35 6.94 0.26 5.14
CA ILE A 35 7.33 0.37 3.74
C ILE A 35 8.77 -0.11 3.59
N VAL A 36 9.00 -1.09 2.73
CA VAL A 36 10.32 -1.66 2.46
C VAL A 36 10.96 -0.93 1.29
N ASP A 37 10.22 -0.79 0.19
CA ASP A 37 10.68 -0.16 -1.04
C ASP A 37 9.51 0.37 -1.86
N TYR A 38 9.80 1.35 -2.70
CA TYR A 38 8.88 1.85 -3.71
C TYR A 38 9.64 2.24 -4.98
N ASN A 39 9.26 1.64 -6.11
CA ASN A 39 9.83 1.93 -7.41
C ASN A 39 8.92 2.91 -8.17
N ASP A 40 9.40 4.13 -8.39
CA ASP A 40 8.68 5.20 -9.09
C ASP A 40 8.44 4.90 -10.58
N SER A 41 9.28 4.08 -11.19
CA SER A 41 9.26 3.78 -12.62
C SER A 41 8.26 2.65 -12.95
N SER A 42 8.11 1.67 -12.05
CA SER A 42 7.15 0.56 -12.19
C SER A 42 5.90 0.72 -11.33
N PHE A 43 5.90 1.67 -10.39
CA PHE A 43 4.92 1.82 -9.31
C PHE A 43 4.81 0.61 -8.38
N ALA A 44 5.83 -0.25 -8.35
CA ALA A 44 5.86 -1.38 -7.42
C ALA A 44 6.07 -0.89 -5.98
N LEU A 45 5.16 -1.25 -5.08
CA LEU A 45 5.23 -0.96 -3.66
C LEU A 45 5.48 -2.26 -2.89
N HIS A 46 6.52 -2.27 -2.08
CA HIS A 46 6.89 -3.38 -1.23
C HIS A 46 6.71 -2.97 0.23
N CYS A 47 5.91 -3.71 0.98
CA CYS A 47 5.67 -3.44 2.39
C CYS A 47 5.56 -4.73 3.21
N ASN A 48 5.81 -4.60 4.50
CA ASN A 48 5.61 -5.66 5.48
C ASN A 48 4.43 -5.30 6.39
N VAL A 49 3.54 -6.25 6.62
CA VAL A 49 2.42 -6.12 7.56
C VAL A 49 2.60 -7.13 8.68
N ASN A 50 2.61 -6.66 9.93
CA ASN A 50 2.72 -7.56 11.07
C ASN A 50 1.44 -8.39 11.24
N LEU A 51 1.59 -9.64 11.68
CA LEU A 51 0.47 -10.51 12.02
C LEU A 51 -0.42 -9.85 13.09
N GLY A 52 -1.73 -9.94 12.88
CA GLY A 52 -2.74 -9.41 13.78
C GLY A 52 -4.15 -9.69 13.26
N CYS A 53 -5.15 -9.38 14.08
CA CYS A 53 -6.55 -9.68 13.76
C CYS A 53 -7.07 -8.92 12.52
N ASN A 54 -6.42 -7.81 12.15
CA ASN A 54 -6.86 -6.91 11.09
C ASN A 54 -6.13 -7.10 9.75
N VAL A 55 -5.20 -8.06 9.64
CA VAL A 55 -4.31 -8.18 8.47
C VAL A 55 -5.03 -8.08 7.11
N PRO A 56 -6.11 -8.83 6.83
CA PRO A 56 -6.80 -8.72 5.54
C PRO A 56 -7.34 -7.30 5.28
N PHE A 57 -7.85 -6.64 6.32
CA PHE A 57 -8.33 -5.26 6.23
C PHE A 57 -7.17 -4.27 6.01
N THR A 58 -6.08 -4.43 6.76
CA THR A 58 -4.86 -3.61 6.60
C THR A 58 -4.32 -3.69 5.18
N ILE A 59 -4.17 -4.90 4.64
CA ILE A 59 -3.70 -5.12 3.26
C ILE A 59 -4.67 -4.48 2.26
N GLY A 60 -5.98 -4.68 2.44
CA GLY A 60 -7.00 -4.05 1.59
C GLY A 60 -6.94 -2.51 1.61
N MET A 61 -6.64 -1.91 2.76
CA MET A 61 -6.45 -0.45 2.88
C MET A 61 -5.23 0.03 2.09
N ILE A 62 -4.10 -0.68 2.17
CA ILE A 62 -2.89 -0.34 1.39
C ILE A 62 -3.18 -0.47 -0.10
N CYS A 63 -3.84 -1.54 -0.54
CA CYS A 63 -4.27 -1.70 -1.93
C CYS A 63 -5.17 -0.56 -2.40
N GLY A 64 -6.13 -0.14 -1.56
CA GLY A 64 -7.00 0.99 -1.86
C GLY A 64 -6.26 2.32 -1.96
N LEU A 65 -5.26 2.56 -1.10
CA LEU A 65 -4.38 3.73 -1.19
C LEU A 65 -3.57 3.70 -2.50
N TRP A 66 -3.07 2.54 -2.90
CA TRP A 66 -2.34 2.36 -4.15
C TRP A 66 -3.18 2.59 -5.39
N GLU A 67 -4.40 2.04 -5.42
CA GLU A 67 -5.33 2.28 -6.51
C GLU A 67 -5.69 3.77 -6.61
N ARG A 68 -5.88 4.46 -5.47
CA ARG A 68 -6.16 5.91 -5.44
C ARG A 68 -4.97 6.76 -5.89
N ALA A 69 -3.75 6.39 -5.51
CA ALA A 69 -2.53 7.11 -5.87
C ALA A 69 -2.24 7.06 -7.38
N HIS A 70 -2.51 5.90 -8.00
CA HIS A 70 -2.11 5.65 -9.39
C HIS A 70 -3.27 5.62 -10.38
N GLY A 71 -4.51 5.46 -9.93
CA GLY A 71 -5.69 5.32 -10.79
C GLY A 71 -5.67 4.07 -11.66
N ARG A 72 -4.94 3.03 -11.25
CA ARG A 72 -4.69 1.79 -12.00
C ARG A 72 -5.19 0.58 -11.23
N SER A 73 -5.64 -0.46 -11.92
CA SER A 73 -5.85 -1.77 -11.32
C SER A 73 -4.52 -2.37 -10.87
N TYR A 74 -4.50 -2.95 -9.67
CA TYR A 74 -3.32 -3.61 -9.11
C TYR A 74 -3.38 -5.13 -9.27
N LYS A 75 -2.20 -5.76 -9.22
CA LYS A 75 -2.03 -7.15 -8.79
C LYS A 75 -1.28 -7.14 -7.45
N ILE A 76 -1.56 -8.13 -6.62
CA ILE A 76 -0.94 -8.26 -5.29
C ILE A 76 -0.33 -9.66 -5.15
N ASN A 77 0.86 -9.70 -4.58
CA ASN A 77 1.54 -10.91 -4.14
C ASN A 77 1.74 -10.83 -2.62
N ILE A 78 1.32 -11.86 -1.90
CA ILE A 78 1.37 -11.93 -0.44
C ILE A 78 2.11 -13.19 -0.04
N GLN A 79 3.16 -13.03 0.73
CA GLN A 79 3.92 -14.14 1.31
C GLN A 79 3.95 -13.99 2.82
N GLN A 80 3.55 -15.04 3.53
CA GLN A 80 3.67 -15.07 4.99
C GLN A 80 4.97 -15.73 5.40
N ASN A 81 5.76 -15.02 6.21
CA ASN A 81 6.97 -15.54 6.85
C ASN A 81 6.86 -15.26 8.36
N ASN A 82 6.63 -16.31 9.14
CA ASN A 82 6.37 -16.21 10.58
C ASN A 82 5.20 -15.24 10.88
N ASP A 83 5.49 -14.20 11.65
CA ASP A 83 4.54 -13.17 12.09
C ASP A 83 4.53 -11.94 11.16
N ILE A 84 5.05 -12.05 9.93
CA ILE A 84 5.11 -10.96 8.96
C ILE A 84 4.53 -11.41 7.62
N PHE A 85 3.69 -10.58 7.03
CA PHE A 85 3.24 -10.69 5.65
C PHE A 85 4.06 -9.72 4.79
N SER A 86 4.87 -10.25 3.89
CA SER A 86 5.49 -9.46 2.83
C SER A 86 4.50 -9.30 1.69
N VAL A 87 4.21 -8.05 1.36
CA VAL A 87 3.19 -7.64 0.40
C VAL A 87 3.84 -6.82 -0.70
N GLU A 88 3.65 -7.26 -1.93
CA GLU A 88 4.05 -6.56 -3.14
C GLU A 88 2.80 -6.18 -3.92
N ILE A 89 2.69 -4.89 -4.24
CA ILE A 89 1.59 -4.30 -5.01
C ILE A 89 2.18 -3.64 -6.24
N GLU A 90 1.67 -3.97 -7.41
CA GLU A 90 2.16 -3.45 -8.67
C GLU A 90 1.01 -3.35 -9.68
N SER A 91 1.24 -2.66 -10.80
CA SER A 91 0.21 -2.54 -11.84
C SER A 91 -0.16 -3.91 -12.41
N LEU A 92 -1.47 -4.19 -12.54
CA LEU A 92 -1.97 -5.44 -13.12
C LEU A 92 -1.49 -5.62 -14.57
N LEU A 93 -1.50 -4.52 -15.33
CA LEU A 93 -1.04 -4.49 -16.72
C LEU A 93 0.35 -3.85 -16.79
N GLN A 94 1.19 -4.36 -17.69
CA GLN A 94 2.40 -3.66 -18.11
C GLN A 94 1.97 -2.46 -18.96
N TYR A 95 1.81 -1.31 -18.31
CA TYR A 95 1.63 -0.06 -19.03
C TYR A 95 3.00 0.36 -19.57
N GLN A 96 3.08 0.63 -20.89
CA GLN A 96 4.23 1.35 -21.44
C GLN A 96 4.23 2.75 -20.84
N ASN A 97 5.03 2.96 -19.80
CA ASN A 97 5.25 4.28 -19.24
C ASN A 97 6.16 5.03 -20.24
N GLN A 98 5.56 5.88 -21.09
CA GLN A 98 6.26 6.85 -21.93
C GLN A 98 6.57 8.12 -21.16
#